data_AF-A0A0J7HYW4-F1
#
_entry.id   AF-A0A0J7HYW4-F1
#
_cell.length_a   1.000
_cell.length_b   1.000
_cell.length_c   1.000
_cell.angle_alpha   90.00
_cell.angle_beta   90.00
_cell.angle_gamma   90.00
#
_symmetry.space_group_name_H-M   'P 1'
#
loop_
_entity.id
_entity.type
_entity.pdbx_description
1 polymer ?
#
loop_
_entity_poly.entity_id
_entity_poly.type
_entity_poly.pdbx_seq_one_letter_code
_entity_poly.pdbx_strand_id
1 'polypeptide(L)'
;MNVLKFKLLALIITVIMLISCSSRSKFTSESLSIGMTKEQVISKFGKPYKSSFTENKEAGEIKESLYYKESLNMGNRSITNILTFKGGKLVSLEQGQESENNSPVIIHP
;
A
#
# COMPACT_ATOMS: atom_id res chain seq x y z
N MET A 1 15.80 -25.55 40.57
CA MET A 1 15.38 -24.28 39.93
C MET A 1 13.86 -24.24 39.93
N ASN A 2 13.31 -23.33 40.72
CA ASN A 2 12.00 -23.47 41.38
C ASN A 2 10.84 -23.26 40.38
N VAL A 3 9.83 -24.12 40.43
CA VAL A 3 8.61 -24.10 39.57
C VAL A 3 7.98 -22.69 39.43
N LEU A 4 8.11 -21.85 40.45
CA LEU A 4 7.70 -20.45 40.44
C LEU A 4 8.44 -19.59 39.41
N LYS A 5 9.75 -19.82 39.21
CA LYS A 5 10.56 -19.14 38.19
C LYS A 5 10.15 -19.56 36.78
N PHE A 6 9.73 -20.82 36.59
CA PHE A 6 9.26 -21.32 35.30
C PHE A 6 7.89 -20.72 34.92
N LYS A 7 6.97 -20.60 35.89
CA LYS A 7 5.68 -19.92 35.70
C LYS A 7 5.86 -18.42 35.39
N LEU A 8 6.78 -17.76 36.09
CA LEU A 8 7.10 -16.35 35.85
C LEU A 8 7.70 -16.15 34.45
N LEU A 9 8.60 -17.02 34.03
CA LEU A 9 9.19 -16.97 32.69
C LEU A 9 8.14 -17.19 31.59
N ALA A 10 7.24 -18.16 31.77
CA ALA A 10 6.13 -18.42 30.85
C ALA A 10 5.21 -17.20 30.74
N LEU A 11 4.86 -16.56 31.85
CA LEU A 11 4.03 -15.36 31.87
C LEU A 11 4.68 -14.19 31.12
N ILE A 12 5.98 -13.96 31.33
CA ILE A 12 6.74 -12.91 30.64
C ILE A 12 6.74 -13.16 29.12
N ILE A 13 6.98 -14.41 28.70
CA ILE A 13 6.94 -14.78 27.27
C ILE A 13 5.54 -14.54 26.68
N THR A 14 4.48 -14.93 27.39
CA THR A 14 3.10 -14.68 26.93
C THR A 14 2.80 -13.19 26.82
N VAL A 15 3.22 -12.37 27.78
CA VAL A 15 3.03 -10.92 27.73
C VAL A 15 3.79 -10.30 26.55
N ILE A 16 5.04 -10.72 26.29
CA ILE A 16 5.85 -10.23 25.15
C ILE A 16 5.17 -10.54 23.80
N MET A 17 4.55 -11.71 23.67
CA MET A 17 3.83 -12.09 22.45
C MET A 17 2.59 -11.21 22.20
N LEU A 18 1.94 -10.71 23.25
CA LEU A 18 0.74 -9.86 23.14
C LEU A 18 1.06 -8.41 22.72
N ILE A 19 2.30 -7.95 22.85
CA ILE A 19 2.70 -6.57 22.53
C ILE A 19 3.17 -6.40 21.07
N SER A 20 3.31 -7.47 20.30
CA SER A 20 3.68 -7.40 18.88
C SER A 20 2.49 -7.04 17.99
N CYS A 21 2.03 -5.78 18.07
CA CYS A 21 1.11 -5.21 17.09
C CYS A 21 1.91 -4.50 16.00
N SER A 22 2.27 -5.22 14.92
CA SER A 22 2.93 -4.60 13.76
C SER A 22 1.92 -3.77 12.98
N SER A 23 2.17 -2.47 12.80
CA SER A 23 1.40 -1.62 11.89
C SER A 23 1.73 -2.00 10.44
N ARG A 24 0.84 -2.75 9.80
CA ARG A 24 0.95 -3.10 8.37
C ARG A 24 0.25 -2.04 7.54
N SER A 25 0.75 -1.82 6.32
CA SER A 25 0.11 -0.92 5.36
C SER A 25 -1.30 -1.40 5.03
N LYS A 26 -2.29 -0.50 4.99
CA LYS A 26 -3.66 -0.81 4.56
C LYS A 26 -3.72 -1.41 3.15
N PHE A 27 -2.76 -1.06 2.28
CA PHE A 27 -2.68 -1.60 0.92
C PHE A 27 -2.11 -3.02 0.86
N THR A 28 -1.40 -3.47 1.91
CA THR A 28 -0.91 -4.85 2.02
C THR A 28 -1.68 -5.69 3.04
N SER A 29 -2.40 -5.07 3.98
CA SER A 29 -3.20 -5.75 4.99
C SER A 29 -4.66 -5.91 4.59
N GLU A 30 -5.22 -4.98 3.82
CA GLU A 30 -6.56 -5.11 3.29
C GLU A 30 -6.55 -5.80 1.92
N SER A 31 -7.64 -6.47 1.56
CA SER A 31 -7.79 -7.13 0.26
C SER A 31 -7.79 -6.12 -0.89
N LEU A 32 -6.60 -5.82 -1.40
CA LEU A 32 -6.39 -5.27 -2.72
C LEU A 32 -6.06 -6.44 -3.65
N SER A 33 -6.77 -6.57 -4.76
CA SER A 33 -6.65 -7.74 -5.65
C SER A 33 -6.51 -7.28 -7.08
N ILE A 34 -5.58 -7.93 -7.79
CA ILE A 34 -5.42 -7.78 -9.23
C ILE A 34 -6.78 -7.99 -9.91
N GLY A 35 -7.13 -7.13 -10.86
CA GLY A 35 -8.42 -7.13 -11.55
C GLY A 35 -9.52 -6.27 -10.91
N MET A 36 -9.29 -5.64 -9.75
CA MET A 36 -10.19 -4.60 -9.25
C MET A 36 -10.27 -3.43 -10.23
N THR A 37 -11.45 -2.82 -10.39
CA THR A 37 -11.58 -1.58 -11.14
C THR A 37 -11.06 -0.40 -10.34
N LYS A 38 -10.74 0.68 -11.03
CA LYS A 38 -10.36 1.96 -10.41
C LYS A 38 -11.42 2.46 -9.42
N GLU A 39 -12.70 2.35 -9.76
CA GLU A 39 -13.82 2.79 -8.93
C GLU A 39 -13.89 1.98 -7.63
N GLN A 40 -13.68 0.67 -7.71
CA GLN A 40 -13.63 -0.19 -6.53
C GLN A 40 -12.48 0.20 -5.59
N VAL A 41 -11.31 0.48 -6.15
CA VAL A 41 -10.15 0.94 -5.38
C VAL A 41 -10.43 2.30 -4.73
N ILE A 42 -10.95 3.27 -5.48
CA ILE A 42 -11.25 4.61 -4.95
C ILE A 42 -12.34 4.54 -3.87
N SER A 43 -13.37 3.72 -4.07
CA SER A 43 -14.44 3.52 -3.08
C SER A 43 -13.90 2.94 -1.76
N LYS A 44 -12.83 2.13 -1.82
CA LYS A 44 -12.26 1.48 -0.64
C LYS A 44 -11.20 2.33 0.04
N PHE A 45 -10.30 2.95 -0.73
CA PHE A 45 -9.10 3.61 -0.21
C PHE A 45 -9.16 5.14 -0.23
N GLY A 46 -10.21 5.71 -0.82
CA GLY A 46 -10.39 7.15 -1.01
C GLY A 46 -9.78 7.65 -2.31
N LYS A 47 -9.78 8.97 -2.51
CA LYS A 47 -9.16 9.60 -3.68
C LYS A 47 -7.63 9.55 -3.56
N PRO A 48 -6.87 9.19 -4.61
CA PRO A 48 -5.42 9.30 -4.60
C PRO A 48 -4.99 10.77 -4.55
N TYR A 49 -3.78 11.04 -4.04
CA TYR A 49 -3.25 12.41 -4.04
C TYR A 49 -2.69 12.83 -5.42
N LYS A 50 -2.32 11.84 -6.24
CA LYS A 50 -1.79 12.04 -7.59
C LYS A 50 -2.23 10.89 -8.48
N SER A 51 -2.37 11.16 -9.78
CA SER A 51 -2.54 10.16 -10.83
C SER A 51 -1.68 10.52 -12.04
N SER A 52 -1.28 9.53 -12.83
CA SER A 52 -0.56 9.73 -14.09
C SER A 52 -1.01 8.75 -15.15
N PHE A 53 -0.81 9.11 -16.42
CA PHE A 53 -1.04 8.25 -17.56
C PHE A 53 0.23 8.10 -18.38
N THR A 54 0.48 6.90 -18.89
CA THR A 54 1.56 6.62 -19.82
C THR A 54 0.99 5.84 -20.99
N GLU A 55 1.24 6.32 -22.19
CA GLU A 55 0.84 5.67 -23.43
C GLU A 55 2.07 5.04 -24.08
N ASN A 56 2.03 3.74 -24.32
CA ASN A 56 2.98 3.09 -25.20
C ASN A 56 2.44 3.14 -26.63
N LYS A 57 2.97 4.07 -27.44
CA LYS A 57 2.54 4.30 -28.83
C LYS A 57 2.76 3.10 -29.75
N GLU A 58 3.71 2.22 -29.45
CA GLU A 58 4.01 1.04 -30.26
C GLU A 58 3.02 -0.11 -29.99
N ALA A 59 2.54 -0.22 -28.75
CA ALA A 59 1.64 -1.29 -28.32
C ALA A 59 0.17 -0.85 -28.21
N GLY A 60 -0.12 0.45 -28.33
CA GLY A 60 -1.45 1.02 -28.09
C GLY A 60 -1.93 0.86 -26.63
N GLU A 61 -1.02 0.57 -25.70
CA GLU A 61 -1.36 0.32 -24.31
C GLU A 61 -1.35 1.62 -23.51
N ILE A 62 -2.49 1.92 -22.87
CA ILE A 62 -2.60 2.99 -21.87
C ILE A 62 -2.44 2.38 -20.48
N LYS A 63 -1.47 2.90 -19.73
CA LYS A 63 -1.29 2.62 -18.30
C LYS A 63 -1.72 3.84 -17.51
N GLU A 64 -2.52 3.61 -16.48
CA GLU A 64 -2.85 4.63 -15.49
C GLU A 64 -2.21 4.25 -14.16
N SER A 65 -1.63 5.20 -13.45
CA SER A 65 -1.09 4.99 -12.11
C SER A 65 -1.79 5.90 -11.11
N LEU A 66 -2.20 5.35 -9.97
CA LEU A 66 -2.73 6.10 -8.82
C LEU A 66 -1.74 6.05 -7.66
N TYR A 67 -1.54 7.19 -7.02
CA TYR A 67 -0.56 7.35 -5.95
C TYR A 67 -1.28 7.64 -4.63
N TYR A 68 -0.97 6.85 -3.61
CA TYR A 68 -1.51 6.99 -2.26
C TYR A 68 -0.40 7.13 -1.24
N LYS A 69 -0.51 8.14 -0.38
CA LYS A 69 0.42 8.34 0.74
C LYS A 69 -0.22 7.80 2.00
N GLU A 70 0.52 6.93 2.68
CA GLU A 70 0.09 6.32 3.94
C GLU A 70 1.07 6.72 5.05
N SER A 71 0.55 7.32 6.11
CA SER A 71 1.34 7.62 7.31
C SER A 71 1.33 6.41 8.23
N LEU A 72 2.50 5.86 8.55
CA LEU A 72 2.63 4.84 9.58
C LEU A 72 2.89 5.54 10.92
N ASN A 73 2.13 5.16 11.96
CA ASN A 73 2.24 5.72 13.31
C ASN A 73 3.63 5.50 13.97
N MET A 74 4.50 4.72 13.34
CA MET A 74 5.86 4.44 13.79
C MET A 74 6.87 5.46 13.20
N GLY A 75 6.90 6.67 13.77
CA GLY A 75 8.04 7.59 13.61
C GLY A 75 8.11 8.39 12.29
N ASN A 76 7.03 9.08 11.92
CA ASN A 76 6.98 9.99 10.75
C ASN A 76 7.36 9.35 9.41
N ARG A 77 7.21 8.03 9.28
CA ARG A 77 7.45 7.32 8.02
C ARG A 77 6.18 7.31 7.19
N SER A 78 6.28 7.80 5.97
CA SER A 78 5.22 7.65 4.97
C SER A 78 5.60 6.62 3.93
N ILE A 79 4.68 5.72 3.60
CA ILE A 79 4.78 4.82 2.45
C ILE A 79 4.01 5.45 1.30
N THR A 80 4.63 5.50 0.12
CA THR A 80 3.92 5.77 -1.13
C THR A 80 3.55 4.44 -1.77
N ASN A 81 2.26 4.26 -2.02
CA ASN A 81 1.69 3.10 -2.71
C ASN A 81 1.32 3.53 -4.13
N ILE A 82 1.83 2.82 -5.12
CA ILE A 82 1.64 3.08 -6.55
C ILE A 82 0.83 1.93 -7.12
N LEU A 83 -0.38 2.23 -7.58
CA LEU A 83 -1.31 1.27 -8.14
C LEU A 83 -1.38 1.46 -9.64
N THR A 84 -0.98 0.46 -10.41
CA THR A 84 -1.00 0.53 -11.88
C THR A 84 -2.22 -0.18 -12.43
N PHE A 85 -2.91 0.47 -13.35
CA PHE A 85 -4.09 0.00 -14.05
C PHE A 85 -3.81 -0.12 -15.55
N LYS A 86 -4.32 -1.20 -16.14
CA LYS A 86 -4.39 -1.40 -17.60
C LYS A 86 -5.81 -1.80 -17.97
N GLY A 87 -6.39 -1.18 -18.99
CA GLY A 87 -7.78 -1.44 -19.38
C GLY A 87 -8.77 -1.22 -18.22
N GLY A 88 -8.51 -0.25 -17.35
CA GLY A 88 -9.34 0.06 -16.17
C GLY A 88 -9.24 -0.96 -15.02
N LYS A 89 -8.33 -1.94 -15.11
CA LYS A 89 -8.16 -3.02 -14.14
C LYS A 89 -6.80 -2.94 -13.46
N LEU A 90 -6.77 -3.13 -12.15
CA LEU A 90 -5.55 -3.14 -11.36
C LEU A 90 -4.63 -4.29 -11.81
N VAL A 91 -3.38 -4.00 -12.12
CA VAL A 91 -2.38 -4.99 -12.55
C VAL A 91 -1.14 -5.03 -11.67
N SER A 92 -0.84 -3.97 -10.93
CA SER A 92 0.26 -3.99 -9.94
C SER A 92 0.03 -3.06 -8.76
N LEU A 93 0.64 -3.41 -7.63
CA LEU A 93 0.83 -2.56 -6.45
C LEU A 93 2.33 -2.55 -6.14
N GLU A 94 2.91 -1.35 -6.05
CA GLU A 94 4.30 -1.14 -5.69
C GLU A 94 4.40 -0.15 -4.52
N GLN A 95 5.36 -0.36 -3.62
CA GLN A 95 5.65 0.54 -2.51
C GLN A 95 7.05 1.12 -2.69
N GLY A 96 7.20 2.44 -2.66
CA GLY A 96 8.53 3.05 -2.84
C GLY A 96 8.50 4.47 -3.38
N GLN A 97 9.65 4.93 -3.88
CA GLN A 97 9.77 6.28 -4.44
C GLN A 97 9.04 6.40 -5.78
N GLU A 98 8.43 7.58 -5.98
CA GLU A 98 7.90 7.96 -7.28
C GLU A 98 9.05 8.09 -8.28
N SER A 99 8.88 7.56 -9.49
CA SER A 99 9.82 7.80 -10.58
C SER A 99 9.73 9.27 -11.00
N GLU A 100 10.84 10.01 -10.94
CA GLU A 100 10.89 11.44 -11.36
C GLU A 100 10.69 11.63 -12.87
N ASN A 101 10.79 10.57 -13.68
CA ASN A 101 10.85 10.64 -15.13
C ASN A 101 9.50 10.75 -15.86
N ASN A 102 8.37 10.84 -15.16
CA ASN A 102 7.07 11.01 -15.80
C ASN A 102 6.58 12.43 -15.59
N SER A 103 6.87 13.32 -16.55
CA SER A 103 6.17 14.60 -16.68
C SER A 103 4.67 14.32 -16.61
N PRO A 104 3.96 14.82 -15.58
CA PRO A 104 2.54 14.54 -15.45
C PRO A 104 1.82 15.26 -16.57
N VAL A 105 1.16 14.53 -17.45
CA VAL A 105 0.03 15.10 -18.19
C VAL A 105 -1.07 15.31 -17.15
N ILE A 106 -1.11 16.51 -16.59
CA ILE A 106 -2.17 16.95 -15.69
C ILE A 106 -3.39 17.21 -16.56
N ILE A 107 -4.31 16.25 -16.60
CA ILE A 107 -5.66 16.51 -17.11
C ILE A 107 -6.48 17.00 -15.91
N HIS A 108 -6.70 18.31 -15.84
CA HIS A 108 -7.79 18.85 -15.02
C HIS A 108 -9.13 18.56 -15.73
N PRO A 109 -10.19 18.21 -14.98
CA PRO A 109 -11.54 18.14 -15.52
C PRO A 109 -12.03 19.49 -16.03
#